data_AF-A0A4V2R536-F1
#
_entry.id   AF-A0A4V2R536-F1
#
_cell.length_a   1.000
_cell.length_b   1.000
_cell.length_c   1.000
_cell.angle_alpha   90.00
_cell.angle_beta   90.00
_cell.angle_gamma   90.00
#
_symmetry.space_group_name_H-M   'P 1'
#
loop_
_entity.id
_entity.type
_entity.pdbx_description
1 polymer ?
#
loop_
_entity_poly.entity_id
_entity_poly.type
_entity_poly.pdbx_seq_one_letter_code
_entity_poly.pdbx_strand_id
1 'polypeptide(L)'
;MTLKVDIQQKGHELVGKGTIDGIVPFYFKDQGHRWMVRIGRHWTLKEQETPNAPGPSIASSRSKMYWAIAQYRNQSRDRAVGVA
;
A
#
# COMPACT_ATOMS: atom_id res chain seq x y z
N MET A 1 -2.76 14.94 6.42
CA MET A 1 -2.40 13.93 5.41
C MET A 1 -3.65 13.53 4.68
N THR A 2 -3.67 13.66 3.36
CA THR A 2 -4.86 13.31 2.57
C THR A 2 -4.50 12.18 1.64
N LEU A 3 -4.90 10.96 2.02
CA LEU A 3 -4.88 9.81 1.12
C LEU A 3 -6.13 9.88 0.24
N LYS A 4 -5.96 10.19 -1.04
CA LYS A 4 -7.04 10.10 -2.02
C LYS A 4 -6.85 8.82 -2.80
N VAL A 5 -7.55 7.76 -2.40
CA VAL A 5 -7.47 6.45 -3.04
C VAL A 5 -8.86 5.93 -3.35
N ASP A 6 -9.06 5.58 -4.62
CA ASP A 6 -10.22 4.86 -5.10
C ASP A 6 -9.94 3.35 -4.95
N ILE A 7 -10.78 2.66 -4.18
CA ILE A 7 -10.66 1.22 -3.92
C ILE A 7 -11.73 0.50 -4.73
N GLN A 8 -11.30 -0.32 -5.67
CA GLN A 8 -12.16 -1.11 -6.55
C GLN A 8 -12.01 -2.59 -6.22
N GLN A 9 -13.14 -3.28 -6.14
CA GLN A 9 -13.16 -4.73 -6.13
C GLN A 9 -13.25 -5.25 -7.56
N LYS A 10 -12.29 -6.08 -7.96
CA LYS A 10 -12.22 -6.71 -9.28
C LYS A 10 -12.18 -8.23 -9.10
N GLY A 11 -13.34 -8.87 -9.16
CA GLY A 11 -13.45 -10.31 -8.87
C GLY A 11 -12.98 -10.61 -7.44
N HIS A 12 -11.91 -11.40 -7.33
CA HIS A 12 -11.32 -11.82 -6.04
C HIS A 12 -10.16 -10.93 -5.56
N GLU A 13 -9.89 -9.80 -6.22
CA GLU A 13 -8.85 -8.86 -5.82
C GLU A 13 -9.39 -7.48 -5.48
N LEU A 14 -8.72 -6.80 -4.55
CA LEU A 14 -8.94 -5.39 -4.24
C LEU A 14 -7.79 -4.57 -4.80
N VAL A 15 -8.13 -3.53 -5.56
CA VAL A 15 -7.16 -2.64 -6.18
C VAL A 15 -7.42 -1.22 -5.70
N GLY A 16 -6.42 -0.61 -5.06
CA GLY A 16 -6.43 0.79 -4.67
C GLY A 16 -5.57 1.62 -5.62
N LYS A 17 -6.10 2.71 -6.17
CA LYS A 17 -5.34 3.66 -6.99
C LYS A 17 -5.55 5.08 -6.50
N GLY A 18 -4.49 5.88 -6.49
CA GLY A 18 -4.63 7.27 -6.08
C GLY A 18 -3.31 7.99 -5.86
N THR A 19 -3.33 8.93 -4.93
CA THR A 19 -2.16 9.75 -4.58
C THR A 19 -2.06 9.98 -3.07
N ILE A 20 -0.84 9.98 -2.55
CA ILE A 20 -0.53 10.47 -1.20
C ILE A 20 -0.24 11.96 -1.28
N ASP A 21 -0.91 12.73 -0.42
CA ASP A 21 -0.77 14.18 -0.30
C ASP A 21 -0.95 14.91 -1.66
N GLY A 22 -1.72 14.30 -2.57
CA GLY A 22 -2.06 14.84 -3.90
C GLY A 22 -0.97 14.73 -4.97
N ILE A 23 0.23 14.27 -4.62
CA ILE A 23 1.41 14.37 -5.50
C ILE A 23 2.03 13.00 -5.77
N VAL A 24 2.16 12.16 -4.75
CA VAL A 24 2.91 10.90 -4.86
C VAL A 24 1.98 9.79 -5.35
N PRO A 25 2.22 9.19 -6.53
CA PRO A 25 1.39 8.10 -7.04
C PRO A 25 1.31 6.93 -6.06
N PHE A 26 0.10 6.41 -5.86
CA PHE A 26 -0.17 5.29 -4.98
C PHE A 26 -0.91 4.19 -5.73
N TYR A 27 -0.39 2.97 -5.62
CA TYR A 27 -1.03 1.77 -6.14
C TYR A 27 -0.99 0.67 -5.07
N PHE A 28 -2.13 0.02 -4.85
CA PHE A 28 -2.30 -1.10 -3.95
C PHE A 28 -3.02 -2.23 -4.69
N LYS A 29 -2.61 -3.47 -4.42
CA LYS A 29 -3.28 -4.67 -4.90
C LYS A 29 -3.27 -5.74 -3.82
N ASP A 30 -4.43 -6.29 -3.49
CA ASP A 30 -4.60 -7.40 -2.55
C ASP A 30 -5.35 -8.55 -3.21
N GLN A 31 -4.76 -9.74 -3.18
CA GLN A 31 -5.30 -10.98 -3.75
C GLN A 31 -5.62 -12.01 -2.65
N GLY A 32 -5.69 -11.58 -1.38
CA GLY A 32 -5.89 -12.43 -0.21
C GLY A 32 -4.57 -13.02 0.27
N HIS A 33 -4.05 -14.03 -0.43
CA HIS A 33 -2.81 -14.75 -0.08
C HIS A 33 -1.53 -13.94 -0.35
N ARG A 34 -1.64 -12.82 -1.06
CA ARG A 34 -0.53 -11.88 -1.27
C ARG A 34 -1.06 -10.49 -1.56
N TRP A 35 -0.28 -9.49 -1.20
CA TRP A 35 -0.59 -8.11 -1.53
C TRP A 35 0.68 -7.32 -1.84
N MET A 36 0.49 -6.20 -2.53
CA MET A 36 1.58 -5.31 -2.89
C MET A 36 1.14 -3.86 -2.86
N VAL A 37 2.11 -2.99 -2.57
CA VAL A 37 1.96 -1.54 -2.62
C VAL A 37 3.12 -0.95 -3.41
N ARG A 38 2.81 0.02 -4.25
CA ARG A 38 3.79 0.86 -4.93
C ARG A 38 3.52 2.32 -4.59
N ILE A 39 4.56 3.00 -4.10
CA ILE A 39 4.52 4.43 -3.75
C ILE A 39 5.56 5.15 -4.57
N GLY A 40 5.12 6.09 -5.39
CA GLY A 40 5.97 6.79 -6.35
C GLY A 40 6.63 5.85 -7.36
N ARG A 41 7.78 6.27 -7.88
CA ARG A 41 8.49 5.54 -8.94
C ARG A 41 9.35 4.40 -8.41
N HIS A 42 9.91 4.55 -7.21
CA HIS A 42 11.05 3.75 -6.73
C HIS A 42 10.74 2.88 -5.52
N TRP A 43 9.58 3.01 -4.89
CA TRP A 43 9.25 2.24 -3.70
C TRP A 43 8.17 1.21 -4.01
N THR A 44 8.43 -0.05 -3.69
CA THR A 44 7.48 -1.16 -3.83
C THR A 44 7.66 -2.12 -2.67
N LEU A 45 6.55 -2.50 -2.06
CA LEU A 45 6.48 -3.52 -1.03
C LEU A 45 5.58 -4.65 -1.52
N LYS A 46 5.99 -5.89 -1.27
CA LYS A 46 5.24 -7.10 -1.60
C LYS A 46 5.29 -8.01 -0.39
N GLU A 47 4.14 -8.48 0.06
CA GLU A 47 4.01 -9.36 1.20
C GLU A 47 3.15 -10.56 0.82
N GLN A 48 3.49 -11.71 1.40
CA GLN A 48 2.67 -12.93 1.30
C GLN A 48 1.92 -13.10 2.62
N GLU A 49 0.64 -13.46 2.53
CA GLU A 49 -0.14 -13.86 3.69
C GLU A 49 -0.28 -15.38 3.72
N THR A 50 -0.79 -15.89 4.84
CA THR A 50 -1.03 -17.32 4.97
C THR A 50 -2.05 -17.79 3.91
N PRO A 51 -1.87 -18.99 3.32
CA PRO A 51 -2.76 -19.49 2.26
C PRO A 51 -4.25 -19.58 2.66
N ASN A 52 -4.52 -19.65 3.97
CA ASN A 52 -5.87 -19.74 4.55
C ASN A 52 -6.41 -18.39 5.05
N ALA A 53 -5.79 -17.27 4.68
CA ALA A 53 -6.31 -15.96 5.03
C ALA A 53 -7.72 -15.77 4.44
N PRO A 54 -8.67 -15.19 5.19
CA PRO A 54 -9.94 -14.76 4.63
C PRO A 54 -9.69 -13.87 3.41
N GLY A 55 -10.56 -13.96 2.39
CA GLY A 55 -10.44 -13.16 1.18
C GLY A 55 -10.29 -11.66 1.46
N PRO A 56 -9.71 -10.89 0.52
CA PRO A 56 -9.36 -9.50 0.76
C PRO A 56 -10.62 -8.69 1.08
N SER A 57 -10.62 -8.02 2.24
CA SER A 57 -11.69 -7.15 2.68
C SER A 57 -11.28 -5.69 2.57
N ILE A 58 -12.23 -4.78 2.36
CA ILE A 58 -11.93 -3.34 2.30
C ILE A 58 -11.27 -2.87 3.60
N ALA A 59 -11.72 -3.37 4.75
CA ALA A 59 -11.16 -3.01 6.05
C ALA A 59 -9.70 -3.46 6.19
N SER A 60 -9.41 -4.74 5.92
CA SER A 60 -8.03 -5.26 5.99
C SER A 60 -7.11 -4.61 4.97
N SER A 61 -7.57 -4.43 3.73
CA SER A 61 -6.81 -3.73 2.69
C SER A 61 -6.50 -2.29 3.08
N ARG A 62 -7.44 -1.54 3.69
CA ARG A 62 -7.17 -0.19 4.21
C ARG A 62 -6.08 -0.20 5.28
N SER A 63 -6.14 -1.13 6.24
CA SER A 63 -5.10 -1.27 7.26
C SER A 63 -3.72 -1.53 6.64
N LYS A 64 -3.64 -2.44 5.65
CA LYS A 64 -2.41 -2.72 4.89
C LYS A 64 -1.89 -1.48 4.16
N MET A 65 -2.77 -0.71 3.51
CA MET A 65 -2.41 0.56 2.85
C MET A 65 -1.79 1.54 3.86
N TYR A 66 -2.43 1.78 5.00
CA TYR A 66 -1.92 2.71 6.01
C TYR A 66 -0.58 2.25 6.60
N TRP A 67 -0.43 0.96 6.86
CA TRP A 67 0.83 0.40 7.33
C TRP A 67 1.95 0.58 6.29
N ALA A 68 1.70 0.28 5.01
CA ALA A 68 2.69 0.47 3.95
C ALA A 68 3.11 1.94 3.78
N ILE A 69 2.16 2.87 3.94
CA ILE A 69 2.44 4.32 3.94
C ILE A 69 3.34 4.69 5.11
N ALA A 70 3.09 4.17 6.31
CA ALA A 70 3.93 4.42 7.47
C ALA A 70 5.36 3.88 7.25
N GLN A 71 5.49 2.67 6.69
CA GLN A 71 6.78 2.09 6.33
C GLN A 71 7.56 2.95 5.32
N TYR A 72 6.90 3.38 4.25
CA TYR A 72 7.50 4.28 3.26
C TYR A 72 8.03 5.57 3.87
N ARG A 73 7.28 6.16 4.81
CA ARG A 73 7.70 7.39 5.50
C ARG A 73 8.89 7.18 6.40
N ASN A 74 8.92 6.10 7.18
CA ASN A 74 10.05 5.79 8.05
C ASN A 74 11.33 5.63 7.23
N GLN A 75 11.28 4.84 6.16
CA GLN A 75 12.43 4.65 5.27
C GLN A 75 12.85 5.95 4.54
N SER A 76 11.89 6.81 4.18
CA SER A 76 12.20 8.10 3.57
C SER A 76 12.84 9.07 4.57
N ARG A 77 12.45 9.00 5.85
CA ARG A 77 13.08 9.75 6.95
C ARG A 77 14.50 9.28 7.20
N ASP A 78 14.72 7.97 7.30
CA ASP A 78 16.05 7.42 7.55
C ASP A 78 17.02 7.74 6.40
N ARG A 79 16.52 7.72 5.15
CA ARG A 79 17.30 8.13 3.99
C ARG A 79 17.62 9.64 3.97
N ALA A 80 16.75 10.48 4.56
CA ALA A 80 17.00 11.91 4.69
C ALA A 80 17.98 12.24 5.84
N VAL A 81 18.10 11.36 6.84
CA VAL A 81 18.97 11.54 8.01
C VAL A 81 20.35 10.90 7.80
N GLY A 82 20.49 9.92 6.91
CA GLY A 82 21.75 9.24 6.57
C GLY A 82 22.70 10.00 5.62
N VAL A 83 22.49 11.30 5.42
CA VAL A 83 23.42 12.19 4.70
C VAL A 83 23.73 13.38 5.61
N ALA A 84 24.65 13.18 6.54
CA ALA A 84 25.34 14.23 7.29
C ALA A 84 26.77 13.76 7.57
#